data_AF-A0A9P6RRQ3-F1
#
_entry.id   AF-A0A9P6RRQ3-F1
#
_cell.length_a   1.000
_cell.length_b   1.000
_cell.length_c   1.000
_cell.angle_alpha   90.00
_cell.angle_beta   90.00
_cell.angle_gamma   90.00
#
_symmetry.space_group_name_H-M   'P 1'
#
loop_
_entity.id
_entity.type
_entity.pdbx_description
1 polymer ?
#
loop_
_entity_poly.entity_id
_entity_poly.type
_entity_poly.pdbx_seq_one_letter_code
_entity_poly.pdbx_strand_id
1 'polypeptide(L)'
;MTRHIAAAAMALVSAIALLSSPIHAAPVSNGITLGQLETAFIGNCPPATVGEAITCADALPFINNAINKYGLTTRGQRAAYIATMAYEGAYLKYDFNIVVRSQGTRSILPATSLRIFVDANKDIQQIWSSYPQIDNNLIAMTLVDNKKDFEPGAWWVKAGPGCANAAALLSDSPQSFQDWERTCIYGGVDTIDARTTIYQTVYNALT
;
A
#
# COMPACT_ATOMS: atom_id res chain seq x y z
N MET A 1 35.83 67.83 -51.33
CA MET A 1 34.86 67.21 -50.40
C MET A 1 34.68 65.77 -50.82
N THR A 2 35.37 64.84 -50.15
CA THR A 2 35.30 63.41 -50.49
C THR A 2 35.23 62.66 -49.16
N ARG A 3 34.09 62.01 -48.88
CA ARG A 3 33.85 61.25 -47.66
C ARG A 3 34.16 59.77 -47.92
N HIS A 4 35.04 59.19 -47.13
CA HIS A 4 35.27 57.74 -47.05
C HIS A 4 34.34 57.13 -45.98
N ILE A 5 33.68 56.03 -46.33
CA ILE A 5 32.84 55.22 -45.44
C ILE A 5 33.74 54.11 -44.88
N ALA A 6 33.78 53.97 -43.55
CA ALA A 6 34.40 52.82 -42.87
C ALA A 6 33.28 51.90 -42.34
N ALA A 7 33.32 50.64 -42.76
CA ALA A 7 32.41 49.59 -42.31
C ALA A 7 32.94 48.97 -41.00
N ALA A 8 32.07 48.82 -40.00
CA ALA A 8 32.36 48.11 -38.77
C ALA A 8 31.81 46.67 -38.87
N ALA A 9 32.70 45.69 -38.70
CA ALA A 9 32.35 44.28 -38.58
C ALA A 9 32.02 43.94 -37.12
N MET A 10 30.85 43.34 -36.89
CA MET A 10 30.39 42.90 -35.57
C MET A 10 30.63 41.38 -35.48
N ALA A 11 31.50 40.97 -34.56
CA ALA A 11 31.74 39.55 -34.25
C ALA A 11 30.76 39.08 -33.17
N LEU A 12 29.98 38.04 -33.46
CA LEU A 12 29.15 37.33 -32.48
C LEU A 12 30.02 36.34 -31.69
N VAL A 13 30.04 36.48 -30.37
CA VAL A 13 30.57 35.47 -29.45
C VAL A 13 29.40 34.64 -28.93
N SER A 14 29.30 33.38 -29.34
CA SER A 14 28.33 32.42 -28.81
C SER A 14 28.84 31.85 -27.48
N ALA A 15 28.20 32.22 -26.38
CA ALA A 15 28.38 31.58 -25.09
C ALA A 15 27.59 30.26 -25.05
N ILE A 16 28.30 29.13 -24.92
CA ILE A 16 27.69 27.82 -24.67
C ILE A 16 27.39 27.73 -23.17
N ALA A 17 26.10 27.84 -22.81
CA ALA A 17 25.64 27.57 -21.45
C ALA A 17 25.51 26.05 -21.25
N LEU A 18 26.37 25.47 -20.41
CA LEU A 18 26.22 24.11 -19.92
C LEU A 18 25.07 24.08 -18.91
N LEU A 19 23.91 23.60 -19.34
CA LEU A 19 22.76 23.34 -18.46
C LEU A 19 23.05 22.07 -17.64
N SER A 20 23.47 22.24 -16.40
CA SER A 20 23.45 21.18 -15.40
C SER A 20 22.01 20.96 -14.94
N SER A 21 21.35 19.95 -15.51
CA SER A 21 20.05 19.49 -15.01
C SER A 21 20.19 18.99 -13.58
N PRO A 22 19.33 19.40 -12.62
CA PRO A 22 19.33 18.84 -11.28
C PRO A 22 18.97 17.37 -11.36
N ILE A 23 19.87 16.51 -10.86
CA ILE A 23 19.61 15.09 -10.64
C ILE A 23 18.48 15.03 -9.61
N HIS A 24 17.25 14.82 -10.08
CA HIS A 24 16.15 14.45 -9.21
C HIS A 24 16.49 13.06 -8.69
N ALA A 25 16.94 12.97 -7.43
CA ALA A 25 17.06 11.70 -6.74
C ALA A 25 15.72 10.96 -6.89
N ALA A 26 15.76 9.73 -7.40
CA ALA A 26 14.58 8.89 -7.48
C ALA A 26 13.96 8.84 -6.07
N PRO A 27 12.64 9.02 -5.92
CA PRO A 27 12.00 8.95 -4.62
C PRO A 27 12.37 7.62 -3.96
N VAL A 28 12.85 7.69 -2.71
CA VAL A 28 13.17 6.51 -1.91
C VAL A 28 11.88 5.72 -1.75
N SER A 29 11.78 4.58 -2.45
CA SER A 29 10.62 3.70 -2.35
C SER A 29 10.58 3.11 -0.94
N ASN A 30 9.45 3.27 -0.25
CA ASN A 30 9.22 2.59 1.03
C ASN A 30 8.78 1.12 0.82
N GLY A 31 8.72 0.65 -0.43
CA GLY A 31 8.27 -0.69 -0.77
C GLY A 31 9.16 -1.80 -0.24
N ILE A 32 8.68 -3.03 -0.39
CA ILE A 32 9.38 -4.27 -0.08
C ILE A 32 9.83 -4.95 -1.38
N THR A 33 10.78 -5.88 -1.27
CA THR A 33 11.21 -6.74 -2.37
C THR A 33 10.39 -8.04 -2.42
N LEU A 34 10.47 -8.76 -3.55
CA LEU A 34 9.85 -10.08 -3.68
C LEU A 34 10.41 -11.07 -2.63
N GLY A 35 11.74 -11.12 -2.47
CA GLY A 35 12.37 -12.01 -1.49
C GLY A 35 11.97 -11.72 -0.05
N GLN A 36 11.78 -10.44 0.30
CA GLN A 36 11.24 -10.06 1.61
C GLN A 36 9.80 -10.55 1.78
N LEU A 37 8.94 -10.40 0.76
CA LEU A 37 7.55 -10.87 0.81
C LEU A 37 7.45 -12.40 0.90
N GLU A 38 8.23 -13.13 0.10
CA GLU A 38 8.28 -14.60 0.11
C GLU A 38 8.77 -15.14 1.46
N THR A 39 9.79 -14.49 2.04
CA THR A 39 10.29 -14.81 3.39
C THR A 39 9.24 -14.51 4.45
N ALA A 40 8.57 -13.35 4.35
CA ALA A 40 7.50 -12.94 5.26
C ALA A 40 6.33 -13.94 5.26
N PHE A 41 6.06 -14.57 4.12
CA PHE A 41 5.00 -15.57 3.97
C PHE A 41 5.46 -17.00 4.26
N ILE A 42 6.74 -17.22 4.60
CA ILE A 42 7.31 -18.54 4.89
C ILE A 42 6.98 -19.54 3.76
N GLY A 43 7.12 -19.12 2.51
CA GLY A 43 6.82 -19.96 1.34
C GLY A 43 5.34 -20.29 1.12
N ASN A 44 4.40 -19.63 1.83
CA ASN A 44 2.95 -19.81 1.62
C ASN A 44 2.38 -18.98 0.45
N CYS A 45 3.24 -18.29 -0.32
CA CYS A 45 2.82 -17.63 -1.56
C CYS A 45 2.09 -18.64 -2.47
N PRO A 46 0.95 -18.26 -3.08
CA PRO A 46 0.29 -19.13 -4.04
C PRO A 46 1.23 -19.48 -5.20
N PRO A 47 1.23 -20.74 -5.67
CA PRO A 47 2.14 -21.18 -6.72
C PRO A 47 1.76 -20.64 -8.11
N ALA A 48 0.51 -20.18 -8.28
CA ALA A 48 0.02 -19.58 -9.51
C ALA A 48 -1.11 -18.58 -9.19
N THR A 49 -1.28 -17.59 -10.06
CA THR A 49 -2.42 -16.67 -10.01
C THR A 49 -3.60 -17.30 -10.74
N VAL A 50 -4.60 -17.75 -9.98
CA VAL A 50 -5.78 -18.45 -10.50
C VAL A 50 -6.97 -18.26 -9.57
N GLY A 51 -8.12 -17.89 -10.14
CA GLY A 51 -9.29 -17.53 -9.34
C GLY A 51 -8.98 -16.36 -8.41
N GLU A 52 -9.16 -16.56 -7.12
CA GLU A 52 -8.85 -15.57 -6.07
C GLU A 52 -7.41 -15.62 -5.57
N ALA A 53 -6.64 -16.64 -5.94
CA ALA A 53 -5.26 -16.75 -5.52
C ALA A 53 -4.39 -15.85 -6.41
N ILE A 54 -3.47 -15.10 -5.80
CA ILE A 54 -2.47 -14.28 -6.50
C ILE A 54 -1.07 -14.57 -5.97
N THR A 55 -0.11 -14.79 -6.88
CA THR A 55 1.28 -15.04 -6.47
C THR A 55 1.87 -13.81 -5.76
N CYS A 56 2.91 -14.02 -4.94
CA CYS A 56 3.63 -12.90 -4.33
C CYS A 56 4.27 -11.98 -5.39
N ALA A 57 4.75 -12.53 -6.51
CA ALA A 57 5.31 -11.75 -7.61
C ALA A 57 4.25 -10.84 -8.26
N ASP A 58 3.05 -11.36 -8.50
CA ASP A 58 1.96 -10.60 -9.12
C ASP A 58 1.31 -9.60 -8.16
N ALA A 59 1.29 -9.91 -6.86
CA ALA A 59 0.75 -9.02 -5.83
C ALA A 59 1.71 -7.87 -5.46
N LEU A 60 3.02 -8.08 -5.57
CA LEU A 60 4.04 -7.14 -5.09
C LEU A 60 3.88 -5.71 -5.62
N PRO A 61 3.59 -5.47 -6.92
CA PRO A 61 3.38 -4.11 -7.42
C PRO A 61 2.20 -3.40 -6.74
N PHE A 62 1.10 -4.11 -6.45
CA PHE A 62 -0.08 -3.55 -5.78
C PHE A 62 0.19 -3.27 -4.30
N ILE A 63 0.89 -4.19 -3.61
CA ILE A 63 1.34 -4.02 -2.23
C ILE A 63 2.24 -2.78 -2.11
N ASN A 64 3.24 -2.66 -2.98
CA ASN A 64 4.16 -1.52 -2.96
C ASN A 64 3.49 -0.20 -3.34
N ASN A 65 2.53 -0.23 -4.26
CA ASN A 65 1.71 0.94 -4.57
C ASN A 65 0.92 1.38 -3.33
N ALA A 66 0.25 0.46 -2.63
CA ALA A 66 -0.49 0.77 -1.41
C ALA A 66 0.41 1.30 -0.28
N ILE A 67 1.58 0.68 -0.06
CA ILE A 67 2.59 1.15 0.91
C ILE A 67 3.00 2.59 0.63
N ASN A 68 3.30 2.91 -0.63
CA ASN A 68 3.75 4.24 -1.03
C ASN A 68 2.61 5.26 -0.99
N LYS A 69 1.43 4.91 -1.52
CA LYS A 69 0.25 5.78 -1.57
C LYS A 69 -0.18 6.25 -0.19
N TYR A 70 -0.19 5.34 0.80
CA TYR A 70 -0.60 5.66 2.17
C TYR A 70 0.58 6.01 3.10
N GLY A 71 1.81 5.91 2.59
CA GLY A 71 3.01 6.33 3.30
C GLY A 71 3.27 5.51 4.56
N LEU A 72 3.38 4.19 4.41
CA LEU A 72 3.79 3.26 5.46
C LEU A 72 5.32 3.29 5.57
N THR A 73 5.83 4.27 6.32
CA THR A 73 7.25 4.62 6.34
C THR A 73 8.06 3.78 7.31
N THR A 74 7.45 3.28 8.39
CA THR A 74 8.16 2.43 9.36
C THR A 74 8.08 0.95 8.97
N ARG A 75 9.09 0.19 9.39
CA ARG A 75 9.09 -1.27 9.23
C ARG A 75 7.89 -1.92 9.93
N GLY A 76 7.53 -1.45 11.12
CA GLY A 76 6.36 -1.92 11.87
C GLY A 76 5.05 -1.70 11.13
N GLN A 77 4.85 -0.54 10.49
CA GLN A 77 3.65 -0.27 9.68
C GLN A 77 3.52 -1.21 8.49
N ARG A 78 4.62 -1.42 7.75
CA ARG A 78 4.65 -2.38 6.63
C ARG A 78 4.40 -3.80 7.12
N ALA A 79 5.01 -4.18 8.25
CA ALA A 79 4.84 -5.49 8.84
C ALA A 79 3.38 -5.73 9.28
N ALA A 80 2.73 -4.76 9.92
CA ALA A 80 1.32 -4.89 10.34
C ALA A 80 0.39 -5.05 9.13
N TYR A 81 0.60 -4.26 8.08
CA TYR A 81 -0.14 -4.39 6.82
C TYR A 81 -0.01 -5.78 6.21
N ILE A 82 1.23 -6.24 5.99
CA ILE A 82 1.52 -7.53 5.34
C ILE A 82 1.08 -8.70 6.23
N ALA A 83 1.28 -8.63 7.54
CA ALA A 83 0.87 -9.68 8.47
C ALA A 83 -0.64 -9.85 8.53
N THR A 84 -1.38 -8.74 8.51
CA THR A 84 -2.85 -8.80 8.52
C THR A 84 -3.37 -9.33 7.18
N MET A 85 -2.75 -8.94 6.06
CA MET A 85 -3.05 -9.52 4.74
C MET A 85 -2.77 -11.03 4.69
N ALA A 86 -1.66 -11.47 5.28
CA ALA A 86 -1.30 -12.88 5.36
C ALA A 86 -2.33 -13.67 6.17
N TYR A 87 -2.77 -13.14 7.32
CA TYR A 87 -3.75 -13.80 8.16
C TYR A 87 -5.14 -13.85 7.50
N GLU A 88 -5.67 -12.70 7.09
CA GLU A 88 -7.04 -12.61 6.55
C GLU A 88 -7.18 -13.28 5.19
N GLY A 89 -6.25 -13.00 4.28
CA GLY A 89 -6.24 -13.52 2.91
C GLY A 89 -5.66 -14.94 2.79
N ALA A 90 -5.33 -15.58 3.92
CA ALA A 90 -4.61 -16.85 3.97
C ALA A 90 -3.39 -16.89 3.05
N TYR A 91 -2.54 -15.86 3.15
CA TYR A 91 -1.37 -15.64 2.30
C TYR A 91 -1.76 -15.46 0.82
N LEU A 92 -2.66 -14.51 0.53
CA LEU A 92 -3.11 -14.16 -0.83
C LEU A 92 -3.90 -15.26 -1.57
N LYS A 93 -4.46 -16.24 -0.85
CA LYS A 93 -5.30 -17.29 -1.44
C LYS A 93 -6.74 -16.84 -1.69
N TYR A 94 -7.20 -15.83 -0.96
CA TYR A 94 -8.59 -15.37 -1.00
C TYR A 94 -8.68 -13.86 -1.18
N ASP A 95 -9.65 -13.43 -1.98
CA ASP A 95 -10.09 -12.05 -2.12
C ASP A 95 -11.12 -11.71 -1.04
N PHE A 96 -11.97 -12.69 -0.71
CA PHE A 96 -13.13 -12.52 0.15
C PHE A 96 -13.18 -13.54 1.29
N ASN A 97 -13.96 -13.23 2.31
CA ASN A 97 -14.31 -14.22 3.32
C ASN A 97 -15.19 -15.31 2.69
N ILE A 98 -14.89 -16.57 3.01
CA ILE A 98 -15.57 -17.74 2.42
C ILE A 98 -17.05 -17.88 2.84
N VAL A 99 -17.44 -17.31 3.99
CA VAL A 99 -18.82 -17.32 4.50
C VAL A 99 -19.55 -16.03 4.14
N VAL A 100 -18.88 -14.88 4.27
CA VAL A 100 -19.48 -13.55 4.06
C VAL A 100 -18.75 -12.82 2.94
N ARG A 101 -19.17 -13.03 1.69
CA ARG A 101 -18.50 -12.51 0.48
C ARG A 101 -18.33 -10.99 0.42
N SER A 102 -19.13 -10.23 1.17
CA SER A 102 -18.99 -8.77 1.25
C SER A 102 -17.79 -8.30 2.10
N GLN A 103 -17.16 -9.20 2.87
CA GLN A 103 -15.92 -8.93 3.58
C GLN A 103 -14.74 -9.27 2.67
N GLY A 104 -13.86 -8.29 2.41
CA GLY A 104 -12.67 -8.51 1.60
C GLY A 104 -11.50 -8.90 2.48
N THR A 105 -11.03 -10.14 2.34
CA THR A 105 -9.91 -10.69 3.11
C THR A 105 -8.57 -10.17 2.63
N ARG A 106 -8.39 -10.01 1.31
CA ARG A 106 -7.18 -9.34 0.77
C ARG A 106 -7.14 -7.86 1.13
N SER A 107 -8.31 -7.22 1.19
CA SER A 107 -8.47 -5.84 1.68
C SER A 107 -8.45 -5.70 3.20
N ILE A 108 -8.34 -6.82 3.95
CA ILE A 108 -8.21 -6.87 5.42
C ILE A 108 -9.46 -6.42 6.21
N LEU A 109 -10.55 -6.03 5.54
CA LEU A 109 -11.62 -5.27 6.19
C LEU A 109 -13.02 -5.84 5.93
N PRO A 110 -13.92 -5.79 6.94
CA PRO A 110 -15.33 -6.06 6.74
C PRO A 110 -16.01 -4.93 5.94
N ALA A 111 -17.20 -5.20 5.40
CA ALA A 111 -17.94 -4.27 4.54
C ALA A 111 -18.15 -2.87 5.14
N THR A 112 -18.41 -2.77 6.45
CA THR A 112 -18.57 -1.49 7.15
C THR A 112 -17.28 -0.68 7.17
N SER A 113 -16.13 -1.32 7.40
CA SER A 113 -14.82 -0.67 7.36
C SER A 113 -14.41 -0.32 5.93
N LEU A 114 -14.73 -1.17 4.95
CA LEU A 114 -14.54 -0.84 3.54
C LEU A 114 -15.34 0.39 3.11
N ARG A 115 -16.57 0.56 3.63
CA ARG A 115 -17.36 1.78 3.41
C ARG A 115 -16.65 3.03 3.94
N ILE A 116 -16.10 2.97 5.16
CA ILE A 116 -15.32 4.07 5.74
C ILE A 116 -14.11 4.41 4.85
N PHE A 117 -13.40 3.40 4.36
CA PHE A 117 -12.29 3.60 3.42
C PHE A 117 -12.74 4.33 2.14
N VAL A 118 -13.83 3.89 1.51
CA VAL A 118 -14.37 4.55 0.30
C VAL A 118 -14.75 6.01 0.60
N ASP A 119 -15.46 6.25 1.70
CA ASP A 119 -15.88 7.61 2.08
C ASP A 119 -14.70 8.54 2.37
N ALA A 120 -13.55 8.00 2.80
CA ALA A 120 -12.33 8.77 3.07
C ALA A 120 -11.45 9.05 1.83
N ASN A 121 -11.64 8.32 0.72
CA ASN A 121 -10.73 8.37 -0.43
C ASN A 121 -11.46 8.83 -1.72
N LYS A 122 -11.30 10.09 -2.10
CA LYS A 122 -12.02 10.69 -3.26
C LYS A 122 -11.75 10.01 -4.59
N ASP A 123 -10.53 9.54 -4.82
CA ASP A 123 -10.16 8.82 -6.04
C ASP A 123 -10.81 7.42 -6.09
N ILE A 124 -11.05 6.82 -4.92
CA ILE A 124 -11.78 5.56 -4.81
C ILE A 124 -13.27 5.77 -5.07
N GLN A 125 -13.86 6.88 -4.60
CA GLN A 125 -15.26 7.22 -4.89
C GLN A 125 -15.56 7.29 -6.39
N GLN A 126 -14.60 7.69 -7.21
CA GLN A 126 -14.74 7.80 -8.66
C GLN A 126 -14.98 6.46 -9.38
N ILE A 127 -14.73 5.33 -8.71
CA ILE A 127 -15.03 4.00 -9.25
C ILE A 127 -16.56 3.78 -9.35
N TRP A 128 -17.35 4.46 -8.50
CA TRP A 128 -18.81 4.35 -8.49
C TRP A 128 -19.46 5.60 -9.04
N SER A 129 -20.15 5.48 -10.16
CA SER A 129 -21.00 6.55 -10.68
C SER A 129 -22.20 6.88 -9.78
N SER A 130 -22.58 5.97 -8.87
CA SER A 130 -23.71 6.12 -7.95
C SER A 130 -23.33 6.64 -6.57
N TYR A 131 -22.07 7.04 -6.33
CA TYR A 131 -21.65 7.55 -5.02
C TYR A 131 -22.47 8.80 -4.62
N PRO A 132 -22.97 8.92 -3.37
CA PRO A 132 -22.72 8.08 -2.19
C PRO A 132 -23.66 6.87 -2.00
N GLN A 133 -24.60 6.63 -2.92
CA GLN A 133 -25.53 5.51 -2.90
C GLN A 133 -24.88 4.23 -3.48
N ILE A 134 -23.94 3.68 -2.72
CA ILE A 134 -23.29 2.40 -3.04
C ILE A 134 -23.84 1.28 -2.16
N ASP A 135 -23.99 0.08 -2.72
CA ASP A 135 -24.29 -1.13 -1.95
C ASP A 135 -23.01 -1.62 -1.26
N ASN A 136 -23.01 -1.60 0.08
CA ASN A 136 -21.86 -2.02 0.87
C ASN A 136 -21.45 -3.49 0.59
N ASN A 137 -22.38 -4.33 0.14
CA ASN A 137 -22.08 -5.73 -0.18
C ASN A 137 -21.23 -5.89 -1.45
N LEU A 138 -21.19 -4.87 -2.31
CA LEU A 138 -20.46 -4.89 -3.57
C LEU A 138 -19.09 -4.21 -3.48
N ILE A 139 -18.75 -3.56 -2.36
CA ILE A 139 -17.53 -2.77 -2.24
C ILE A 139 -16.30 -3.64 -2.45
N ALA A 140 -16.16 -4.75 -1.71
CA ALA A 140 -15.01 -5.64 -1.83
C ALA A 140 -14.82 -6.11 -3.28
N MET A 141 -15.90 -6.59 -3.91
CA MET A 141 -15.86 -7.09 -5.29
C MET A 141 -15.45 -6.00 -6.28
N THR A 142 -16.03 -4.80 -6.15
CA THR A 142 -15.69 -3.67 -7.02
C THR A 142 -14.22 -3.27 -6.87
N LEU A 143 -13.67 -3.30 -5.64
CA LEU A 143 -12.26 -3.01 -5.41
C LEU A 143 -11.36 -4.07 -6.08
N VAL A 144 -11.71 -5.36 -6.01
CA VAL A 144 -10.97 -6.45 -6.68
C VAL A 144 -11.00 -6.28 -8.20
N ASP A 145 -12.17 -5.99 -8.79
CA ASP A 145 -12.33 -5.79 -10.23
C ASP A 145 -11.48 -4.61 -10.75
N ASN A 146 -11.30 -3.59 -9.92
CA ASN A 146 -10.49 -2.40 -10.23
C ASN A 146 -9.04 -2.49 -9.76
N LYS A 147 -8.60 -3.63 -9.20
CA LYS A 147 -7.25 -3.83 -8.64
C LYS A 147 -6.89 -2.81 -7.56
N LYS A 148 -7.87 -2.50 -6.71
CA LYS A 148 -7.80 -1.56 -5.58
C LYS A 148 -7.93 -2.24 -4.23
N ASP A 149 -8.14 -3.55 -4.21
CA ASP A 149 -8.31 -4.38 -3.02
C ASP A 149 -7.09 -4.46 -2.09
N PHE A 150 -5.90 -4.08 -2.56
CA PHE A 150 -4.71 -3.94 -1.70
C PHE A 150 -4.68 -2.62 -0.91
N GLU A 151 -5.42 -1.60 -1.35
CA GLU A 151 -5.36 -0.25 -0.78
C GLU A 151 -5.99 -0.12 0.63
N PRO A 152 -7.17 -0.72 0.92
CA PRO A 152 -7.89 -0.48 2.18
C PRO A 152 -7.08 -0.85 3.42
N GLY A 153 -6.39 -2.00 3.41
CA GLY A 153 -5.57 -2.43 4.55
C GLY A 153 -4.41 -1.48 4.83
N ALA A 154 -3.72 -0.99 3.80
CA ALA A 154 -2.63 -0.04 3.96
C ALA A 154 -3.13 1.31 4.50
N TRP A 155 -4.25 1.81 3.97
CA TRP A 155 -4.89 3.01 4.50
C TRP A 155 -5.30 2.82 5.96
N TRP A 156 -5.90 1.68 6.29
CA TRP A 156 -6.43 1.41 7.63
C TRP A 156 -5.33 1.41 8.70
N VAL A 157 -4.16 0.84 8.39
CA VAL A 157 -3.00 0.87 9.30
C VAL A 157 -2.73 2.28 9.80
N LYS A 158 -2.78 3.29 8.94
CA LYS A 158 -2.35 4.66 9.29
C LYS A 158 -3.52 5.60 9.60
N ALA A 159 -4.60 5.49 8.85
CA ALA A 159 -5.68 6.47 8.80
C ALA A 159 -7.04 5.87 9.20
N GLY A 160 -7.09 4.58 9.52
CA GLY A 160 -8.27 3.95 10.12
C GLY A 160 -8.70 4.71 11.39
N PRO A 161 -10.00 4.77 11.70
CA PRO A 161 -10.49 5.44 12.90
C PRO A 161 -9.76 4.95 14.16
N GLY A 162 -9.07 5.86 14.86
CA GLY A 162 -8.32 5.55 16.09
C GLY A 162 -6.92 4.95 15.87
N CYS A 163 -6.48 4.72 14.63
CA CYS A 163 -5.26 3.94 14.37
C CYS A 163 -3.96 4.71 14.37
N ALA A 164 -3.97 5.98 14.02
CA ALA A 164 -2.76 6.75 13.74
C ALA A 164 -1.73 6.70 14.88
N ASN A 165 -2.19 6.82 16.13
CA ASN A 165 -1.32 6.82 17.30
C ASN A 165 -0.70 5.43 17.56
N ALA A 166 -1.51 4.37 17.51
CA ALA A 166 -1.01 3.01 17.70
C ALA A 166 -0.06 2.59 16.58
N ALA A 167 -0.36 2.99 15.34
CA ALA A 167 0.46 2.69 14.18
C ALA A 167 1.83 3.39 14.19
N ALA A 168 1.95 4.53 14.87
CA ALA A 168 3.22 5.22 15.10
C ALA A 168 4.13 4.45 16.08
N LEU A 169 3.56 3.58 16.91
CA LEU A 169 4.27 2.81 17.94
C LEU A 169 4.63 1.38 17.50
N LEU A 170 4.17 0.93 16.32
CA LEU A 170 4.50 -0.38 15.77
C LEU A 170 6.01 -0.57 15.63
N SER A 171 6.54 -1.60 16.29
CA SER A 171 7.97 -1.92 16.38
C SER A 171 8.21 -3.44 16.30
N ASP A 172 9.42 -3.91 16.57
CA ASP A 172 9.73 -5.35 16.67
C ASP A 172 9.07 -6.05 17.87
N SER A 173 8.47 -5.28 18.79
CA SER A 173 7.80 -5.80 19.97
C SER A 173 6.44 -6.42 19.63
N PRO A 174 6.16 -7.67 20.08
CA PRO A 174 4.83 -8.27 20.05
C PRO A 174 3.75 -7.36 20.60
N GLN A 175 4.04 -6.71 21.74
CA GLN A 175 3.08 -5.88 22.44
C GLN A 175 2.62 -4.69 21.57
N SER A 176 3.55 -4.08 20.82
CA SER A 176 3.21 -2.96 19.93
C SER A 176 2.19 -3.34 18.87
N PHE A 177 2.31 -4.55 18.31
CA PHE A 177 1.36 -5.08 17.35
C PHE A 177 0.04 -5.45 18.01
N GLN A 178 0.07 -6.08 19.18
CA GLN A 178 -1.16 -6.44 19.87
C GLN A 178 -1.98 -5.22 20.30
N ASP A 179 -1.31 -4.14 20.73
CA ASP A 179 -1.96 -2.88 21.08
C ASP A 179 -2.59 -2.22 19.84
N TRP A 180 -1.87 -2.22 18.72
CA TRP A 180 -2.41 -1.79 17.43
C TRP A 180 -3.60 -2.63 17.01
N GLU A 181 -3.50 -3.95 17.06
CA GLU A 181 -4.54 -4.89 16.64
C GLU A 181 -5.84 -4.66 17.43
N ARG A 182 -5.76 -4.58 18.77
CA ARG A 182 -6.92 -4.36 19.64
C ARG A 182 -7.56 -2.99 19.42
N THR A 183 -6.76 -1.99 19.05
CA THR A 183 -7.23 -0.63 18.80
C THR A 183 -7.83 -0.47 17.41
N CYS A 184 -7.25 -1.14 16.41
CA CYS A 184 -7.50 -0.87 14.99
C CYS A 184 -8.36 -1.88 14.26
N ILE A 185 -8.11 -3.16 14.52
CA ILE A 185 -8.70 -4.27 13.78
C ILE A 185 -9.78 -4.94 14.62
N TYR A 186 -9.56 -5.05 15.94
CA TYR A 186 -10.46 -5.72 16.87
C TYR A 186 -10.71 -7.19 16.48
N GLY A 187 -9.66 -7.92 16.06
CA GLY A 187 -9.73 -9.28 15.53
C GLY A 187 -9.99 -10.37 16.57
N GLY A 188 -10.32 -10.00 17.80
CA GLY A 188 -10.77 -10.91 18.85
C GLY A 188 -9.62 -11.57 19.62
N VAL A 189 -9.88 -11.88 20.88
CA VAL A 189 -8.89 -12.43 21.81
C VAL A 189 -8.33 -13.79 21.37
N ASP A 190 -9.12 -14.58 20.63
CA ASP A 190 -8.72 -15.93 20.22
C ASP A 190 -7.78 -15.96 19.01
N THR A 191 -7.63 -14.84 18.30
CA THR A 191 -6.76 -14.76 17.10
C THR A 191 -5.48 -13.98 17.32
N ILE A 192 -5.38 -13.23 18.42
CA ILE A 192 -4.31 -12.26 18.67
C ILE A 192 -2.93 -12.93 18.67
N ASP A 193 -2.78 -14.11 19.26
CA ASP A 193 -1.49 -14.80 19.36
C ASP A 193 -1.01 -15.29 18.00
N ALA A 194 -1.91 -15.84 17.19
CA ALA A 194 -1.60 -16.28 15.83
C ALA A 194 -1.21 -15.09 14.93
N ARG A 195 -1.97 -13.99 14.99
CA ARG A 195 -1.65 -12.77 14.25
C ARG A 195 -0.32 -12.16 14.71
N THR A 196 -0.05 -12.16 16.01
CA THR A 196 1.21 -11.65 16.58
C THR A 196 2.40 -12.47 16.10
N THR A 197 2.25 -13.80 16.04
CA THR A 197 3.29 -14.69 15.51
C THR A 197 3.60 -14.36 14.05
N ILE A 198 2.57 -14.21 13.21
CA ILE A 198 2.75 -13.79 11.81
C ILE A 198 3.41 -12.42 11.73
N TYR A 199 2.98 -11.45 12.56
CA TYR A 199 3.58 -10.13 12.61
C TYR A 199 5.08 -10.18 12.88
N GLN A 200 5.53 -10.97 13.86
CA GLN A 200 6.96 -11.10 14.16
C GLN A 200 7.74 -11.70 12.99
N THR A 201 7.21 -12.75 12.36
CA THR A 201 7.81 -13.34 11.15
C THR A 201 7.95 -12.29 10.05
N VAL A 202 6.86 -11.60 9.74
CA VAL A 202 6.84 -10.58 8.70
C VAL A 202 7.81 -9.46 9.05
N TYR A 203 7.76 -8.93 10.28
CA TYR A 203 8.66 -7.89 10.73
C TYR A 203 10.10 -8.30 10.47
N ASN A 204 10.51 -9.48 10.93
CA ASN A 204 11.87 -10.01 10.77
C ASN A 204 12.29 -10.16 9.29
N ALA A 205 11.36 -10.50 8.40
CA ALA A 205 11.63 -10.60 6.96
C ALA A 205 11.87 -9.26 6.25
N LEU A 206 11.44 -8.13 6.84
CA LEU A 206 11.58 -6.80 6.23
C LEU A 206 12.88 -6.06 6.61
N THR A 207 13.96 -6.77 6.91
CA THR A 207 15.31 -6.18 7.06
C THR A 207 15.89 -5.72 5.73
#